data_AF-A0A962A0H8-F1
#
_entry.id   AF-A0A962A0H8-F1
#
_cell.length_a   1.000
_cell.length_b   1.000
_cell.length_c   1.000
_cell.angle_alpha   90.00
_cell.angle_beta   90.00
_cell.angle_gamma   90.00
#
_symmetry.space_group_name_H-M   'P 1'
#
loop_
_entity.id
_entity.type
_entity.pdbx_description
1 polymer ?
#
loop_
_entity_poly.entity_id
_entity_poly.type
_entity_poly.pdbx_seq_one_letter_code
_entity_poly.pdbx_strand_id
1 'polypeptide(L)'
;MGSISIAHHAAPRFTVCWFTGDDDLASVTGPCWSDPGSGDGQDSIHLYGFRWEDNAPSQTVFERLMSQAVTVIDQWIKDRM
;
A
#
# COMPACT_ATOMS: atom_id res chain seq x y z
N MET A 1 8.55 -1.67 -14.84
CA MET A 1 7.13 -1.81 -14.47
C MET A 1 6.57 -0.45 -14.10
N GLY A 2 5.33 -0.15 -14.49
CA GLY A 2 4.66 1.08 -14.05
C GLY A 2 4.22 0.92 -12.61
N SER A 3 4.87 1.59 -11.68
CA SER A 3 4.47 1.62 -10.28
C SER A 3 3.16 2.41 -10.14
N ILE A 4 2.08 1.78 -9.69
CA ILE A 4 0.83 2.47 -9.39
C ILE A 4 0.97 3.10 -8.00
N SER A 5 0.43 4.30 -7.81
CA SER A 5 0.47 5.01 -6.54
C SER A 5 -0.91 5.51 -6.13
N ILE A 6 -1.16 5.56 -4.83
CA ILE A 6 -2.32 6.22 -4.23
C ILE A 6 -1.85 7.42 -3.39
N ALA A 7 -2.70 8.44 -3.30
CA ALA A 7 -2.47 9.61 -2.46
C ALA A 7 -3.58 9.73 -1.41
N HIS A 8 -3.19 9.98 -0.17
CA HIS A 8 -4.08 10.30 0.94
C HIS A 8 -4.01 11.80 1.20
N HIS A 9 -5.13 12.50 0.95
CA HIS A 9 -5.18 13.97 0.95
C HIS A 9 -5.62 14.58 2.29
N ALA A 10 -6.08 13.75 3.25
CA ALA A 10 -6.38 14.20 4.61
C ALA A 10 -5.14 14.05 5.50
N ALA A 11 -5.04 14.84 6.57
CA ALA A 11 -3.94 14.71 7.52
C ALA A 11 -4.01 13.34 8.25
N PRO A 12 -2.91 12.58 8.35
CA PRO A 12 -1.59 12.86 7.78
C PRO A 12 -1.55 12.57 6.27
N ARG A 13 -1.10 13.54 5.49
CA ARG A 13 -1.03 13.44 4.03
C ARG A 13 0.17 12.62 3.59
N PHE A 14 -0.05 11.69 2.67
CA PHE A 14 1.01 10.86 2.13
C PHE A 14 0.70 10.37 0.72
N THR A 15 1.75 9.98 0.00
CA THR A 15 1.67 9.17 -1.21
C THR A 15 2.38 7.84 -0.96
N VAL A 16 1.84 6.76 -1.53
CA VAL A 16 2.44 5.42 -1.44
C VAL A 16 2.30 4.70 -2.77
N CYS A 17 3.32 3.93 -3.13
CA CYS A 17 3.31 3.05 -4.29
C CYS A 17 2.81 1.65 -3.88
N TRP A 18 2.18 0.93 -4.80
CA TRP A 18 1.69 -0.41 -4.53
C TRP A 18 1.84 -1.36 -5.72
N PHE A 19 1.89 -2.65 -5.41
CA PHE A 19 1.77 -3.77 -6.36
C PHE A 19 1.10 -4.96 -5.67
N THR A 20 0.66 -5.93 -6.48
CA THR A 20 0.08 -7.21 -6.03
C THR A 20 1.01 -8.37 -6.30
N GLY A 21 0.97 -9.40 -5.45
CA GLY A 21 1.76 -10.62 -5.57
C GLY A 21 3.19 -10.48 -5.06
N ASP A 22 3.87 -11.61 -4.87
CA ASP A 22 5.18 -11.67 -4.23
C ASP A 22 6.39 -11.47 -5.16
N ASP A 23 6.20 -11.53 -6.48
CA ASP A 23 7.28 -11.49 -7.48
C ASP A 23 8.14 -10.21 -7.41
N ASP A 24 7.53 -9.08 -7.03
CA ASP A 24 8.21 -7.77 -7.02
C ASP A 24 8.81 -7.40 -5.65
N LEU A 25 8.56 -8.18 -4.61
CA LEU A 25 8.95 -7.84 -3.24
C LEU A 25 10.48 -7.75 -3.05
N ALA A 26 11.24 -8.59 -3.77
CA ALA A 26 12.71 -8.57 -3.75
C ALA A 26 13.32 -7.28 -4.34
N SER A 27 12.55 -6.54 -5.14
CA SER A 27 12.97 -5.28 -5.76
C SER A 27 12.64 -4.06 -4.88
N VAL A 28 11.87 -4.23 -3.80
CA VAL A 28 11.47 -3.13 -2.92
C VAL A 28 12.62 -2.76 -1.98
N THR A 29 13.08 -1.52 -2.08
CA THR A 29 14.04 -0.94 -1.14
C THR A 29 13.35 -0.04 -0.13
N GLY A 30 13.58 -0.28 1.15
CA GLY A 30 13.07 0.56 2.26
C GLY A 30 11.84 -0.03 2.95
N PRO A 31 11.10 0.77 3.73
CA PRO A 31 9.92 0.31 4.45
C PRO A 31 8.86 -0.20 3.48
N CYS A 32 8.40 -1.43 3.74
CA CYS A 32 7.31 -2.08 3.04
C CYS A 32 6.27 -2.52 4.07
N TRP A 33 5.01 -2.32 3.75
CA TRP A 33 3.89 -2.84 4.51
C TRP A 33 3.09 -3.76 3.59
N SER A 34 2.72 -4.94 4.08
CA SER A 34 2.09 -5.97 3.25
C SER A 34 0.79 -6.42 3.91
N ASP A 35 -0.29 -6.44 3.13
CA ASP A 35 -1.52 -7.15 3.49
C ASP A 35 -1.48 -8.52 2.80
N PRO A 36 -1.23 -9.61 3.54
CA PRO A 36 -1.24 -10.94 2.97
C PRO A 36 -2.67 -11.30 2.57
N GLY A 37 -2.88 -11.55 1.29
CA GLY A 37 -4.16 -11.99 0.76
C GLY A 37 -4.56 -13.38 1.27
N SER A 38 -5.71 -13.89 0.82
CA SER A 38 -6.16 -15.24 1.17
C SER A 38 -5.49 -16.29 0.27
N GLY A 39 -4.56 -17.09 0.79
CA GLY A 39 -4.01 -18.26 0.09
C GLY A 39 -2.58 -18.09 -0.42
N ASP A 40 -2.35 -18.34 -1.71
CA ASP A 40 -1.02 -18.55 -2.33
C ASP A 40 -0.19 -17.27 -2.56
N GLY A 41 -0.54 -16.15 -1.91
CA GLY A 41 0.22 -14.90 -1.96
C GLY A 41 0.02 -14.02 -3.22
N GLN A 42 -0.62 -14.54 -4.27
CA GLN A 42 -0.88 -13.76 -5.50
C GLN A 42 -1.81 -12.56 -5.30
N ASP A 43 -2.70 -12.66 -4.31
CA ASP A 43 -3.63 -11.60 -3.91
C ASP A 43 -3.05 -10.69 -2.82
N SER A 44 -1.78 -10.88 -2.43
CA SER A 44 -1.13 -10.00 -1.45
C SER A 44 -0.96 -8.60 -2.03
N ILE A 45 -1.25 -7.57 -1.23
CA ILE A 45 -1.03 -6.17 -1.61
C ILE A 45 0.15 -5.63 -0.82
N HIS A 46 1.14 -5.13 -1.55
CA HIS A 46 2.35 -4.56 -0.98
C HIS A 46 2.36 -3.05 -1.18
N LEU A 47 2.54 -2.32 -0.08
CA LEU A 47 2.63 -0.86 -0.02
C LEU A 47 4.09 -0.47 0.29
N TYR A 48 4.66 0.39 -0.54
CA TYR A 48 6.07 0.79 -0.44
C TYR A 48 6.31 2.23 -0.89
N GLY A 49 7.53 2.74 -0.66
CA GLY A 49 7.90 4.08 -1.11
C GLY A 49 7.11 5.20 -0.41
N PHE A 50 6.78 4.98 0.87
CA PHE A 50 6.01 5.94 1.68
C PHE A 50 6.63 7.33 1.67
N ARG A 51 5.88 8.30 1.16
CA ARG A 51 6.24 9.71 1.18
C ARG A 51 5.22 10.49 1.99
N TRP A 52 5.61 10.87 3.20
CA TRP A 52 4.80 11.71 4.09
C TRP A 52 5.02 13.18 3.75
N GLU A 53 3.94 13.93 3.56
CA GLU A 53 3.98 15.39 3.41
C GLU A 53 3.82 16.10 4.76
N ASP A 54 3.11 15.45 5.69
CA ASP A 54 3.02 15.87 7.09
C ASP A 54 3.99 15.06 7.96
N ASN A 55 3.96 15.29 9.28
CA ASN A 55 4.70 14.45 10.22
C ASN A 55 4.24 12.98 10.12
N ALA A 56 5.20 12.07 10.20
CA ALA A 56 4.91 10.65 10.20
C ALA A 56 3.96 10.31 11.38
N PRO A 57 2.88 9.55 11.14
CA PRO A 57 1.95 9.15 12.18
C PRO A 57 2.58 8.20 13.20
N SER A 58 1.91 8.05 14.34
CA SER A 58 2.22 6.95 15.28
C SER A 58 1.95 5.59 14.63
N GLN A 59 2.59 4.52 15.13
CA GLN A 59 2.43 3.17 14.58
C GLN A 59 0.95 2.76 14.43
N THR A 60 0.12 3.01 15.45
CA THR A 60 -1.31 2.65 15.41
C THR A 60 -2.07 3.38 14.32
N VAL A 61 -1.76 4.67 14.08
CA VAL A 61 -2.39 5.46 13.03
C VAL A 61 -1.86 5.02 11.66
N PHE A 62 -0.56 4.73 11.56
CA PHE A 62 0.06 4.16 10.37
C PHE A 62 -0.64 2.88 9.93
N GLU A 63 -0.75 1.87 10.79
CA GLU A 63 -1.42 0.60 10.49
C GLU A 63 -2.84 0.81 9.98
N ARG A 64 -3.60 1.68 10.64
CA ARG A 64 -4.97 1.99 10.24
C ARG A 64 -5.04 2.61 8.85
N LEU A 65 -4.14 3.54 8.52
CA LEU A 65 -4.08 4.17 7.20
C LEU A 65 -3.69 3.17 6.11
N MET A 66 -2.82 2.21 6.42
CA MET A 66 -2.42 1.16 5.49
C MET A 66 -3.56 0.19 5.20
N SER A 67 -4.30 -0.25 6.22
CA SER A 67 -5.50 -1.07 6.01
C SER A 67 -6.57 -0.34 5.19
N GLN A 68 -6.74 0.98 5.39
CA GLN A 68 -7.64 1.80 4.57
C GLN A 68 -7.16 1.91 3.12
N ALA A 69 -5.85 2.12 2.92
CA ALA A 69 -5.22 2.15 1.61
C ALA A 69 -5.48 0.84 0.83
N VAL A 70 -5.26 -0.32 1.47
CA VAL A 70 -5.53 -1.62 0.85
C VAL A 70 -7.00 -1.79 0.52
N THR A 71 -7.92 -1.39 1.40
CA THR A 71 -9.36 -1.46 1.10
C THR A 71 -9.72 -0.69 -0.17
N VAL A 72 -9.13 0.49 -0.38
CA VAL A 72 -9.35 1.31 -1.58
C VAL A 72 -8.72 0.67 -2.81
N ILE A 73 -7.52 0.09 -2.68
CA ILE A 73 -6.84 -0.64 -3.76
C ILE A 73 -7.67 -1.86 -4.18
N ASP A 74 -8.13 -2.66 -3.22
CA ASP A 74 -8.99 -3.82 -3.45
C ASP A 74 -10.26 -3.44 -4.23
N GLN A 75 -10.93 -2.36 -3.82
CA GLN A 75 -12.10 -1.85 -4.54
C GLN A 75 -11.75 -1.44 -5.97
N TRP A 76 -10.63 -0.73 -6.14
CA TRP A 76 -10.17 -0.30 -7.46
C TRP A 76 -9.83 -1.47 -8.41
N ILE A 77 -9.25 -2.55 -7.86
CA ILE A 77 -8.97 -3.80 -8.59
C ILE A 77 -10.27 -4.49 -8.97
N LYS A 78 -11.19 -4.67 -8.01
CA LYS A 78 -12.50 -5.32 -8.24
C LYS A 78 -13.34 -4.60 -9.29
N ASP A 79 -13.28 -3.27 -9.35
CA ASP A 79 -14.01 -2.48 -10.34
C ASP A 79 -13.42 -2.58 -11.78
N ARG A 80 -12.24 -3.17 -11.94
CA ARG A 80 -11.50 -3.27 -13.22
C ARG A 80 -11.32 -4.69 -13.74
N MET A 81 -11.71 -5.68 -12.95
CA MET A 81 -11.80 -7.09 -13.35
C MET A 81 -13.21 -7.41 -13.86
#